data_AF-A0A2N4Y3F4-F1
#
_entry.id   AF-A0A2N4Y3F4-F1
#
_cell.length_a   1.000
_cell.length_b   1.000
_cell.length_c   1.000
_cell.angle_alpha   90.00
_cell.angle_beta   90.00
_cell.angle_gamma   90.00
#
_symmetry.space_group_name_H-M   'P 1'
#
loop_
_entity.id
_entity.type
_entity.pdbx_description
1 polymer ?
#
loop_
_entity_poly.entity_id
_entity_poly.type
_entity_poly.pdbx_seq_one_letter_code
_entity_poly.pdbx_strand_id
1 'polypeptide(L)'
;MSKKEKPSPLKKLLKAWTSADPEERQAFLDLVSAGARAAGSTADKPLGAEPVPEDAAALIANGRYLLPSTIERIESVMRARKLSPSGVMAELGFSSRDASLTRALAMKASLRLSVIAALAEWLAAHEKHG
;
A
#
# COMPACT_ATOMS: atom_id res chain seq x y z
N MET A 1 -15.17 -38.58 -18.67
CA MET A 1 -14.09 -37.85 -19.38
C MET A 1 -14.11 -36.38 -18.95
N SER A 2 -13.30 -36.00 -17.97
CA SER A 2 -13.27 -34.64 -17.41
C SER A 2 -12.68 -33.65 -18.42
N LYS A 3 -13.50 -32.70 -18.88
CA LYS A 3 -13.05 -31.59 -19.74
C LYS A 3 -12.09 -30.73 -18.91
N LYS A 4 -10.79 -30.80 -19.20
CA LYS A 4 -9.78 -29.91 -18.60
C LYS A 4 -10.22 -28.47 -18.83
N GLU A 5 -10.58 -27.76 -17.76
CA GLU A 5 -10.94 -26.34 -17.82
C GLU A 5 -9.74 -25.56 -18.37
N LYS A 6 -9.98 -24.80 -19.45
CA LYS A 6 -8.94 -23.97 -20.05
C LYS A 6 -8.45 -23.00 -18.98
N PRO A 7 -7.13 -22.93 -18.68
CA PRO A 7 -6.63 -22.05 -17.64
C PRO A 7 -7.00 -20.62 -18.00
N SER A 8 -7.64 -19.94 -17.06
CA SER A 8 -8.08 -18.55 -17.24
C SER A 8 -6.90 -17.66 -17.65
N PRO A 9 -7.14 -16.59 -18.42
CA PRO A 9 -6.08 -15.66 -18.81
C PRO A 9 -5.22 -15.17 -17.62
N LEU A 10 -5.84 -14.94 -16.46
CA LEU A 10 -5.13 -14.61 -15.22
C LEU A 10 -4.18 -15.71 -14.75
N LYS A 11 -4.59 -16.99 -14.79
CA LYS A 11 -3.71 -18.10 -14.41
C LYS A 11 -2.54 -18.24 -15.38
N LYS A 12 -2.72 -17.91 -16.67
CA LYS A 12 -1.64 -17.90 -17.66
C LYS A 12 -0.66 -16.76 -17.40
N LEU A 13 -1.16 -15.56 -17.11
CA LEU A 13 -0.32 -14.41 -16.78
C LEU A 13 0.49 -14.68 -15.50
N LEU A 14 -0.16 -15.21 -14.45
CA LEU A 14 0.52 -15.58 -13.21
C LEU A 14 1.62 -16.61 -13.45
N LYS A 15 1.34 -17.65 -14.27
CA LYS A 15 2.34 -18.67 -14.62
C LYS A 15 3.51 -18.06 -15.39
N ALA A 16 3.24 -17.26 -16.43
CA ALA A 16 4.27 -16.59 -17.20
C ALA A 16 5.12 -15.66 -16.33
N TRP A 17 4.48 -14.90 -15.44
CA TRP A 17 5.15 -14.03 -14.47
C TRP A 17 6.07 -14.81 -13.53
N THR A 18 5.61 -15.93 -12.97
CA THR A 18 6.45 -16.76 -12.09
C THR A 18 7.60 -17.46 -12.82
N SER A 19 7.46 -17.71 -14.12
CA SER A 19 8.49 -18.34 -14.95
C SER A 19 9.46 -17.34 -15.58
N ALA A 20 9.10 -16.06 -15.65
CA ALA A 20 9.93 -15.00 -16.22
C ALA A 20 11.13 -14.68 -15.30
N ASP A 21 12.24 -14.31 -15.92
CA ASP A 21 13.46 -13.89 -15.24
C ASP A 21 13.32 -12.49 -14.63
N PRO A 22 14.18 -12.10 -13.66
CA PRO A 22 14.10 -10.80 -13.00
C PRO A 22 14.14 -9.61 -13.99
N GLU A 23 14.92 -9.72 -15.07
CA GLU A 23 15.03 -8.70 -16.12
C GLU A 23 13.74 -8.59 -16.94
N GLU A 24 13.13 -9.72 -17.32
CA GLU A 24 11.86 -9.73 -18.06
C GLU A 24 10.70 -9.18 -17.21
N ARG A 25 10.69 -9.50 -15.91
CA ARG A 25 9.73 -8.93 -14.97
C ARG A 25 9.90 -7.42 -14.86
N GLN A 26 11.14 -6.94 -14.78
CA GLN A 26 11.44 -5.52 -14.70
C GLN A 26 11.01 -4.79 -15.98
N ALA A 27 11.34 -5.34 -17.15
CA ALA A 27 10.93 -4.79 -18.44
C ALA A 27 9.40 -4.73 -18.58
N PHE A 28 8.68 -5.75 -18.09
CA PHE A 28 7.22 -5.73 -18.08
C PHE A 28 6.64 -4.64 -17.16
N LEU A 29 7.22 -4.44 -15.97
CA LEU A 29 6.81 -3.35 -15.07
C LEU A 29 7.10 -1.97 -15.67
N ASP A 30 8.25 -1.82 -16.34
CA ASP A 30 8.59 -0.58 -17.05
C ASP A 30 7.59 -0.30 -18.17
N LEU A 31 7.19 -1.31 -18.94
CA LEU A 31 6.15 -1.18 -19.97
C LEU A 31 4.79 -0.78 -19.39
N VAL A 32 4.34 -1.41 -18.29
CA VAL A 32 3.07 -1.07 -17.62
C VAL A 32 3.12 0.35 -17.05
N SER A 33 4.24 0.74 -16.46
CA SER A 33 4.43 2.09 -15.92
C SER A 33 4.47 3.15 -17.03
N ALA A 34 5.10 2.86 -18.17
CA ALA A 34 5.09 3.71 -19.35
C ALA A 34 3.67 3.84 -19.95
N GLY A 35 2.90 2.74 -19.98
CA GLY A 35 1.50 2.77 -20.39
C GLY A 35 0.62 3.62 -19.46
N ALA A 36 0.87 3.57 -18.15
CA ALA A 36 0.19 4.44 -17.18
C ALA A 36 0.52 5.92 -17.42
N ARG A 37 1.79 6.27 -17.66
CA ARG A 37 2.23 7.63 -18.01
C ARG A 37 1.53 8.15 -19.27
N ALA A 38 1.46 7.32 -20.32
CA ALA A 38 0.84 7.67 -21.59
C ALA A 38 -0.69 7.84 -21.50
N ALA A 39 -1.35 7.12 -20.58
CA ALA A 39 -2.79 7.23 -20.33
C ALA A 39 -3.17 8.46 -19.48
N GLY A 40 -2.24 9.39 -19.20
CA GLY A 40 -2.48 10.56 -18.36
C GLY A 40 -2.39 10.29 -16.86
N SER A 41 -2.06 9.06 -16.44
CA SER A 41 -1.57 8.80 -15.08
C SER A 41 -0.08 9.16 -15.05
N THR A 42 0.21 10.46 -14.98
CA THR A 42 1.58 11.00 -14.97
C THR A 42 2.31 10.52 -13.71
N ALA A 43 3.09 9.45 -13.85
CA ALA A 43 4.21 9.14 -12.98
C ALA A 43 5.51 9.23 -13.79
N ASP A 44 5.69 10.33 -14.52
CA ASP A 44 6.97 10.63 -15.17
C ASP A 44 7.95 11.24 -14.16
N LYS A 45 9.21 10.84 -14.27
CA LYS A 45 10.31 10.90 -13.28
C LYS A 45 11.43 11.73 -13.92
N PRO A 46 12.26 12.48 -13.16
CA PRO A 46 13.68 12.15 -13.23
C PRO A 46 14.47 12.30 -11.91
N LEU A 47 15.66 11.71 -11.95
CA LEU A 47 16.71 11.67 -10.96
C LEU A 47 17.30 13.09 -10.74
N GLY A 48 17.20 13.63 -9.53
CA GLY A 48 17.86 14.89 -9.15
C GLY A 48 17.11 15.61 -8.04
N ALA A 49 17.68 15.60 -6.84
CA ALA A 49 17.38 16.43 -5.67
C ALA A 49 15.98 17.11 -5.56
N GLU A 50 15.21 16.67 -4.54
CA GLU A 50 14.15 17.40 -3.81
C GLU A 50 12.80 17.66 -4.51
N PRO A 51 11.67 17.78 -3.77
CA PRO A 51 11.18 16.98 -2.66
C PRO A 51 10.08 16.00 -3.15
N VAL A 52 9.83 14.93 -2.38
CA VAL A 52 8.72 13.99 -2.61
C VAL A 52 7.41 14.80 -2.74
N PRO A 53 6.59 14.60 -3.79
CA PRO A 53 5.27 15.24 -3.83
C PRO A 53 4.49 14.76 -2.61
N GLU A 54 4.08 15.69 -1.76
CA GLU A 54 3.36 15.44 -0.50
C GLU A 54 2.09 14.57 -0.72
N ASP A 55 1.57 14.53 -1.95
CA ASP A 55 0.45 13.67 -2.36
C ASP A 55 0.79 12.18 -2.53
N ALA A 56 2.03 11.84 -2.90
CA ALA A 56 2.47 10.43 -2.87
C ALA A 56 2.67 9.96 -1.42
N ALA A 57 3.02 10.89 -0.52
CA ALA A 57 2.96 10.67 0.93
C ALA A 57 1.50 10.63 1.46
N ALA A 58 0.52 11.17 0.73
CA ALA A 58 -0.90 11.08 1.12
C ALA A 58 -1.54 9.73 0.75
N LEU A 59 -0.99 8.97 -0.19
CA LEU A 59 -1.48 7.63 -0.55
C LEU A 59 -1.09 6.61 0.52
N ILE A 60 -1.89 6.57 1.58
CA ILE A 60 -1.69 5.66 2.71
C ILE A 60 -2.10 4.21 2.41
N ALA A 61 -2.98 3.99 1.42
CA ALA A 61 -3.52 2.68 1.09
C ALA A 61 -3.75 2.49 -0.42
N ASN A 62 -3.52 1.27 -0.90
CA ASN A 62 -3.92 0.80 -2.22
C ASN A 62 -5.27 0.08 -2.06
N GLY A 63 -6.35 0.85 -2.23
CA GLY A 63 -7.71 0.39 -1.97
C GLY A 63 -7.94 0.11 -0.49
N ARG A 64 -7.91 -1.18 -0.10
CA ARG A 64 -8.13 -1.62 1.29
C ARG A 64 -6.85 -2.02 2.02
N TYR A 65 -5.71 -2.03 1.35
CA TYR A 65 -4.45 -2.50 1.91
C TYR A 65 -3.54 -1.31 2.17
N LEU A 66 -2.95 -1.23 3.36
CA LEU A 66 -1.94 -0.21 3.64
C LEU A 66 -0.72 -0.43 2.77
N LEU A 67 -0.12 0.66 2.28
CA LEU A 67 1.17 0.57 1.61
C LEU A 67 2.23 0.17 2.64
N PRO A 68 3.28 -0.57 2.22
CA PRO A 68 4.41 -0.88 3.10
C PRO A 68 5.05 0.38 3.70
N SER A 69 5.16 1.46 2.91
CA SER A 69 5.66 2.76 3.37
C SER A 69 4.79 3.37 4.47
N THR A 70 3.46 3.22 4.39
CA THR A 70 2.53 3.68 5.42
C THR A 70 2.67 2.88 6.71
N ILE A 71 2.86 1.56 6.60
CA ILE A 71 3.09 0.69 7.76
C ILE A 71 4.33 1.17 8.54
N GLU A 72 5.43 1.41 7.84
CA GLU A 72 6.67 1.93 8.46
C GLU A 72 6.46 3.29 9.13
N ARG A 73 5.69 4.19 8.52
CA ARG A 73 5.35 5.50 9.09
C ARG A 73 4.51 5.37 10.35
N ILE A 74 3.46 4.54 10.33
CA ILE A 74 2.63 4.26 11.50
C ILE A 74 3.48 3.66 12.62
N GLU A 75 4.34 2.69 12.30
CA GLU A 75 5.25 2.07 13.29
C GLU A 75 6.25 3.08 13.86
N SER A 76 6.72 4.03 13.06
CA SER A 76 7.59 5.12 13.52
C SER A 76 6.88 6.02 14.54
N VAL A 77 5.67 6.49 14.21
CA VAL A 77 4.85 7.29 15.13
C VAL A 77 4.49 6.50 16.39
N MET A 78 4.16 5.21 16.24
CA MET A 78 3.91 4.32 17.38
C MET A 78 5.13 4.19 18.29
N ARG A 79 6.34 4.02 17.72
CA ARG A 79 7.58 3.95 18.51
C ARG A 79 7.90 5.27 19.20
N ALA A 80 7.80 6.39 18.49
CA ALA A 80 8.05 7.72 19.04
C ALA A 80 7.14 8.03 20.23
N ARG A 81 5.87 7.65 20.15
CA ARG A 81 4.86 7.92 21.19
C ARG A 81 4.59 6.75 22.15
N LYS A 82 5.28 5.62 22.01
CA LYS A 82 5.02 4.36 22.75
C LYS A 82 3.55 3.91 22.68
N LEU A 83 2.93 4.06 21.52
CA LEU A 83 1.54 3.66 21.28
C LEU A 83 1.46 2.20 20.82
N SER A 84 0.43 1.48 21.31
CA SER A 84 0.05 0.17 20.78
C SER A 84 -0.94 0.32 19.62
N PRO A 85 -1.10 -0.69 18.75
CA PRO A 85 -2.09 -0.64 17.66
C PRO A 85 -3.51 -0.37 18.18
N SER A 86 -3.87 -0.94 19.33
CA SER A 86 -5.14 -0.68 20.01
C SER A 86 -5.27 0.76 20.50
N GLY A 87 -4.16 1.37 20.94
CA GLY A 87 -4.11 2.79 21.31
C GLY A 87 -4.30 3.71 20.11
N VAL A 88 -3.69 3.39 18.96
CA VAL A 88 -3.93 4.12 17.71
C VAL A 88 -5.41 4.01 17.32
N MET A 89 -6.00 2.81 17.35
CA MET A 89 -7.44 2.65 17.07
C MET A 89 -8.33 3.47 18.01
N ALA A 90 -7.96 3.61 19.29
CA ALA A 90 -8.68 4.45 20.25
C ALA A 90 -8.57 5.95 19.93
N GLU A 91 -7.39 6.43 19.53
CA GLU A 91 -7.17 7.82 19.11
C GLU A 91 -7.96 8.14 17.83
N LEU A 92 -8.12 7.16 16.95
CA LEU A 92 -8.95 7.25 15.75
C LEU A 92 -10.46 7.23 16.05
N GLY A 93 -10.87 7.07 17.31
CA GLY A 93 -12.28 6.98 17.71
C GLY A 93 -12.91 5.61 17.45
N PHE A 94 -12.12 4.58 17.14
CA PHE A 94 -12.58 3.19 17.03
C PHE A 94 -12.40 2.43 18.35
N SER A 95 -13.04 1.27 18.44
CA SER A 95 -12.87 0.41 19.60
C SER A 95 -11.42 -0.07 19.71
N SER A 96 -10.82 0.05 20.89
CA SER A 96 -9.48 -0.47 21.19
C SER A 96 -9.38 -2.00 21.08
N ARG A 97 -10.54 -2.69 21.07
CA ARG A 97 -10.65 -4.14 20.82
C ARG A 97 -10.68 -4.48 19.33
N ASP A 98 -10.75 -3.49 18.45
CA ASP A 98 -10.74 -3.75 17.02
C ASP A 98 -9.32 -4.14 16.58
N ALA A 99 -9.17 -5.42 16.26
CA ALA A 99 -7.90 -6.00 15.81
C ALA A 99 -7.59 -5.68 14.34
N SER A 100 -8.38 -4.85 13.66
CA SER A 100 -8.20 -4.55 12.24
C SER A 100 -6.83 -3.91 11.97
N LEU A 101 -6.41 -2.92 12.75
CA LEU A 101 -5.08 -2.31 12.58
C LEU A 101 -3.96 -3.29 12.92
N THR A 102 -4.09 -4.06 14.00
CA THR A 102 -3.13 -5.10 14.38
C THR A 102 -2.93 -6.13 13.26
N ARG A 103 -4.02 -6.59 12.62
CA ARG A 103 -3.95 -7.53 11.48
C ARG A 103 -3.38 -6.86 10.23
N ALA A 104 -3.67 -5.58 10.01
CA ALA A 104 -3.13 -4.85 8.86
C ALA A 104 -1.60 -4.71 8.97
N LEU A 105 -1.09 -4.39 10.16
CA LEU A 105 0.35 -4.31 10.41
C LEU A 105 1.03 -5.69 10.35
N ALA A 106 0.46 -6.70 11.02
CA ALA A 106 1.10 -8.01 11.13
C ALA A 106 0.95 -8.90 9.89
N MET A 107 -0.21 -8.86 9.21
CA MET A 107 -0.57 -9.81 8.15
C MET A 107 -0.85 -9.13 6.80
N LYS A 108 -0.65 -7.81 6.68
CA LYS A 108 -1.04 -7.02 5.50
C LYS A 108 -2.51 -7.25 5.13
N ALA A 109 -3.35 -7.34 6.15
CA ALA A 109 -4.78 -7.57 5.99
C ALA A 109 -5.51 -6.33 5.43
N SER A 110 -6.69 -6.56 4.86
CA SER A 110 -7.54 -5.49 4.39
C SER A 110 -8.19 -4.74 5.56
N LEU A 111 -8.26 -3.42 5.41
CA LEU A 111 -8.90 -2.50 6.33
C LEU A 111 -10.19 -1.94 5.73
N ARG A 112 -11.09 -1.51 6.63
CA ARG A 112 -12.28 -0.76 6.21
C ARG A 112 -11.86 0.63 5.73
N LEU A 113 -12.54 1.15 4.72
CA LEU A 113 -12.24 2.48 4.16
C LEU A 113 -12.35 3.58 5.21
N SER A 114 -13.27 3.45 6.18
CA SER A 114 -13.40 4.40 7.28
C SER A 114 -12.15 4.45 8.18
N VAL A 115 -11.54 3.29 8.45
CA VAL A 115 -10.32 3.21 9.27
C VAL A 115 -9.14 3.78 8.48
N ILE A 116 -9.07 3.50 7.18
CA ILE A 116 -8.05 4.09 6.30
C ILE A 116 -8.17 5.61 6.31
N ALA A 117 -9.36 6.17 6.06
CA ALA A 117 -9.57 7.62 6.05
C ALA A 117 -9.16 8.29 7.37
N ALA A 118 -9.59 7.74 8.51
CA ALA A 118 -9.22 8.25 9.82
C ALA A 118 -7.70 8.13 10.07
N LEU A 119 -7.08 7.03 9.64
CA LEU A 119 -5.64 6.81 9.78
C LEU A 119 -4.82 7.78 8.92
N ALA A 120 -5.33 8.19 7.76
CA ALA A 120 -4.73 9.23 6.92
C ALA A 120 -4.70 10.58 7.65
N GLU A 121 -5.85 10.97 8.21
CA GLU A 121 -5.97 12.23 8.95
C GLU A 121 -5.08 12.22 10.20
N TRP A 122 -5.06 11.10 10.92
CA TRP A 122 -4.20 10.91 12.08
C TRP A 122 -2.72 10.98 11.71
N LEU A 123 -2.28 10.30 10.65
CA LEU A 123 -0.89 10.40 10.19
C LEU A 123 -0.53 11.84 9.82
N ALA A 124 -1.38 12.53 9.05
CA ALA A 124 -1.13 13.92 8.68
C ALA A 124 -1.07 14.87 9.88
N ALA A 125 -1.84 14.62 10.94
CA ALA A 125 -1.80 15.39 12.18
C ALA A 125 -0.53 15.12 13.00
N HIS A 126 0.00 13.89 12.95
CA HIS A 126 1.13 13.48 13.78
C HIS A 126 2.50 13.57 13.09
N GLU A 127 2.55 13.66 11.76
CA GLU A 127 3.80 13.82 11.02
C GLU A 127 4.30 15.27 10.95
N LYS A 128 3.42 16.26 11.14
CA LYS A 128 3.80 17.69 11.23
C LYS A 128 4.70 18.03 12.44
N HIS A 129 4.99 17.05 13.28
CA HIS A 129 5.81 17.20 14.49
C HIS A 129 7.09 16.33 14.49
N GLY A 130 7.49 15.78 13.34
CA GLY A 130 8.73 15.01 13.16
C GLY A 130 9.91 15.87 12.73
#